data_AF-A0A1Y3B144-F1
#
_entry.id   AF-A0A1Y3B144-F1
#
_cell.length_a   1.000
_cell.length_b   1.000
_cell.length_c   1.000
_cell.angle_alpha   90.00
_cell.angle_beta   90.00
_cell.angle_gamma   90.00
#
_symmetry.space_group_name_H-M   'P 1'
#
loop_
_entity.id
_entity.type
_entity.pdbx_description
1 polymer ?
#
loop_
_entity_poly.entity_id
_entity_poly.type
_entity_poly.pdbx_seq_one_letter_code
_entity_poly.pdbx_strand_id
1 'polypeptide(L)'
;ISDNHCRALLPSGRLCPRRDRYNCPFHGKIIPRDEEGLPLDGILRQKELEAKFQRECNEWKDPRYLRTLSEQIGKDLRMNLKRKRNVNPKLINLKQLNSTPRQRLKSKLKIK
;
A
#
# COMPACT_ATOMS: atom_id res chain seq x y z
N ILE A 1 31.06 0.39 9.68
CA ILE A 1 29.91 -0.55 9.68
C ILE A 1 28.70 0.30 9.35
N SER A 2 28.10 0.13 8.17
CA SER A 2 26.91 0.89 7.79
C SER A 2 25.74 0.47 8.68
N ASP A 3 25.16 1.43 9.38
CA ASP A 3 24.03 1.21 10.29
C ASP A 3 22.77 0.93 9.45
N ASN A 4 22.50 -0.34 9.16
CA ASN A 4 21.38 -0.78 8.30
C ASN A 4 20.03 -0.77 9.04
N HIS A 5 19.78 0.26 9.84
CA HIS A 5 18.55 0.36 10.61
C HIS A 5 17.50 1.08 9.80
N CYS A 6 16.26 0.63 9.90
CA CYS A 6 15.16 1.21 9.16
C CYS A 6 14.93 2.68 9.53
N ARG A 7 15.02 3.02 10.83
CA ARG A 7 14.88 4.38 11.40
C ARG A 7 13.65 5.17 10.94
N ALA A 8 12.66 4.54 10.33
CA ALA A 8 11.42 5.21 9.93
C ALA A 8 10.63 5.62 11.19
N LEU A 9 10.01 6.80 11.14
CA LEU A 9 9.14 7.31 12.20
C LEU A 9 7.88 6.44 12.32
N LEU A 10 7.69 5.85 13.50
CA LEU A 10 6.49 5.09 13.83
C LEU A 10 5.35 6.04 14.23
N PRO A 11 4.08 5.59 14.16
CA PRO A 11 2.94 6.35 14.68
C PRO A 11 3.07 6.72 16.17
N SER A 12 3.87 5.96 16.93
CA SER A 12 4.16 6.24 18.34
C SER A 12 5.22 7.34 18.56
N GLY A 13 5.79 7.92 17.50
CA GLY A 13 6.85 8.93 17.56
C GLY A 13 8.26 8.38 17.80
N ARG A 14 8.43 7.06 17.91
CA ARG A 14 9.76 6.42 18.02
C ARG A 14 10.29 6.03 16.64
N LEU A 15 11.61 5.87 16.53
CA LEU A 15 12.24 5.33 15.33
C LEU A 15 12.13 3.80 15.26
N CYS A 16 11.97 3.25 14.06
CA CYS A 16 11.97 1.81 13.84
C CYS A 16 13.33 1.19 14.22
N PRO A 17 13.41 0.33 15.25
CA PRO A 17 14.68 -0.23 15.74
C PRO A 17 15.24 -1.37 14.86
N ARG A 18 14.50 -1.75 13.81
CA ARG A 18 14.73 -2.96 13.03
C ARG A 18 15.93 -2.80 12.09
N ARG A 19 16.77 -3.84 12.05
CA ARG A 19 18.10 -3.84 11.41
C ARG A 19 18.23 -4.96 10.37
N ASP A 20 17.31 -5.01 9.42
CA ASP A 20 17.32 -6.06 8.40
C ASP A 20 18.36 -5.77 7.30
N ARG A 21 18.72 -6.77 6.49
CA ARG A 21 19.80 -6.64 5.49
C ARG A 21 19.49 -5.69 4.34
N TYR A 22 18.24 -5.63 3.89
CA TYR A 22 17.85 -4.84 2.71
C TYR A 22 16.45 -4.24 2.84
N ASN A 23 15.49 -4.99 3.36
CA ASN A 23 14.11 -4.56 3.55
C ASN A 23 13.66 -4.74 5.00
N CYS A 24 13.01 -3.73 5.54
CA CYS A 24 12.17 -3.80 6.72
C CYS A 24 10.79 -4.35 6.31
N PRO A 25 10.23 -5.38 6.97
CA PRO A 25 8.90 -5.90 6.68
C PRO A 25 7.77 -4.88 6.81
N PHE A 26 7.97 -3.81 7.58
CA PHE A 26 6.96 -2.77 7.79
C PHE A 26 7.09 -1.59 6.82
N HIS A 27 8.32 -1.11 6.58
CA HIS A 27 8.54 0.13 5.82
C HIS A 27 9.18 -0.10 4.45
N GLY A 28 9.41 -1.36 4.06
CA GLY A 28 10.01 -1.72 2.78
C GLY A 28 11.53 -1.52 2.77
N LYS A 29 12.07 -1.05 1.65
CA LYS A 29 13.51 -0.91 1.45
C LYS A 29 14.13 0.03 2.48
N ILE A 30 15.20 -0.43 3.14
CA ILE A 30 15.95 0.37 4.10
C ILE A 30 16.74 1.43 3.32
N ILE A 31 16.51 2.69 3.68
CA ILE A 31 17.17 3.87 3.14
C ILE A 31 17.92 4.59 4.26
N PRO A 32 19.00 5.32 3.96
CA PRO A 32 19.74 6.05 4.98
C PRO A 32 18.89 7.22 5.52
N ARG A 33 18.75 7.27 6.86
CA ARG A 33 18.02 8.31 7.60
C ARG A 33 18.87 8.88 8.73
N ASP A 34 18.59 10.12 9.11
CA ASP A 34 19.19 10.82 10.25
C ASP A 34 18.65 10.37 11.62
N GLU A 35 19.10 11.03 12.69
CA GLU A 35 18.69 10.76 14.08
C GLU A 35 17.22 11.06 14.34
N GLU A 36 16.59 11.83 13.47
CA GLU A 36 15.19 12.22 13.51
C GLU A 36 14.31 11.28 12.65
N GLY A 37 14.92 10.38 11.87
CA GLY A 37 14.22 9.43 11.00
C GLY A 37 13.80 10.01 9.65
N LEU A 38 14.37 11.15 9.25
CA LEU A 38 14.18 11.76 7.94
C LEU A 38 15.16 11.16 6.93
N PRO A 39 14.73 10.89 5.68
CA PRO A 39 15.65 10.49 4.62
C PRO A 39 16.72 11.56 4.39
N LEU A 40 17.98 11.13 4.29
CA LEU A 40 19.11 12.02 3.94
C LEU A 40 19.03 12.51 2.48
N ASP A 41 18.45 11.70 1.59
CA ASP A 41 18.21 12.09 0.21
C ASP A 41 16.99 13.03 0.12
N GLY A 42 17.23 14.25 -0.38
CA GLY A 42 16.21 15.29 -0.53
C GLY A 42 15.03 14.87 -1.40
N ILE A 43 15.26 14.05 -2.44
CA ILE A 43 14.18 13.57 -3.31
C ILE A 43 13.28 12.61 -2.57
N LEU A 44 13.86 11.67 -1.80
CA LEU A 44 13.09 10.73 -0.97
C LEU A 44 12.33 11.46 0.13
N ARG A 45 12.96 12.47 0.75
CA ARG A 45 12.33 13.30 1.77
C ARG A 45 11.10 14.03 1.22
N GLN A 46 11.20 14.67 0.05
CA GLN A 46 10.06 15.33 -0.60
C GLN A 46 8.93 14.34 -0.91
N LYS A 47 9.26 13.15 -1.43
CA LYS A 47 8.28 12.09 -1.71
C LYS A 47 7.55 11.61 -0.46
N GLU A 48 8.25 11.40 0.65
CA GLU A 48 7.61 11.01 1.92
C GLU A 48 6.69 12.11 2.46
N LEU A 49 7.12 13.38 2.35
CA LEU A 49 6.31 14.52 2.77
C LEU A 49 5.04 14.64 1.93
N GLU A 50 5.15 14.52 0.60
CA GLU A 50 4.01 14.56 -0.30
C GLU A 50 3.05 13.38 -0.06
N ALA A 51 3.57 12.17 0.18
CA ALA A 51 2.76 11.02 0.55
C ALA A 51 2.08 11.17 1.91
N LYS A 52 2.70 11.88 2.87
CA LYS A 52 2.09 12.21 4.16
C LYS A 52 0.97 13.24 3.97
N PHE A 53 1.25 14.32 3.25
CA PHE A 53 0.27 15.35 2.91
C PHE A 53 -0.93 14.75 2.16
N GLN A 54 -0.72 13.87 1.18
CA GLN A 54 -1.80 13.19 0.47
C GLN A 54 -2.66 12.30 1.38
N ARG A 55 -2.06 11.64 2.38
CA ARG A 55 -2.79 10.84 3.38
C ARG A 55 -3.66 11.73 4.26
N GLU A 56 -3.07 12.77 4.85
CA GLU A 56 -3.79 13.75 5.67
C GLU A 56 -4.88 14.47 4.86
N CYS A 57 -4.59 14.83 3.60
CA CYS A 57 -5.55 15.47 2.71
C CYS A 57 -6.68 14.53 2.24
N ASN A 58 -6.51 13.22 2.34
CA ASN A 58 -7.60 12.28 2.07
C ASN A 58 -8.50 12.08 3.29
N GLU A 59 -8.00 12.33 4.50
CA GLU A 59 -8.77 12.16 5.74
C GLU A 59 -9.92 13.16 5.85
N TRP A 60 -9.73 14.40 5.40
CA TRP A 60 -10.79 15.43 5.42
C TRP A 60 -11.78 15.35 4.24
N LYS A 61 -11.62 14.41 3.30
CA LYS A 61 -12.56 14.24 2.17
C LYS A 61 -13.89 13.61 2.65
N ASP A 62 -14.70 14.40 3.35
CA ASP A 62 -16.04 14.02 3.76
C ASP A 62 -16.93 13.77 2.52
N PRO A 63 -17.49 12.57 2.35
CA PRO A 63 -18.41 12.25 1.26
C PRO A 63 -19.64 13.16 1.17
N ARG A 64 -20.09 13.76 2.29
CA ARG A 64 -21.21 14.72 2.30
C ARG A 64 -20.77 16.05 1.71
N TYR A 65 -19.66 16.60 2.18
CA TYR A 65 -19.06 17.84 1.67
C TYR A 65 -18.71 17.76 0.17
N LEU A 66 -18.18 16.62 -0.30
CA LEU A 66 -17.90 16.43 -1.73
C LEU A 66 -19.16 16.45 -2.60
N ARG A 67 -20.30 15.98 -2.08
CA ARG A 67 -21.58 15.99 -2.80
C ARG A 67 -22.09 17.43 -2.95
N THR A 68 -22.09 18.21 -1.87
CA THR A 68 -22.53 19.61 -1.92
C THR A 68 -21.65 20.44 -2.85
N LEU A 69 -20.32 20.24 -2.84
CA LEU A 69 -19.44 20.88 -3.81
C LEU A 69 -19.73 20.44 -5.24
N SER A 70 -19.98 19.15 -5.48
CA SER A 70 -20.27 18.65 -6.84
C SER A 70 -21.57 19.23 -7.40
N GLU A 71 -22.58 19.43 -6.55
CA GLU A 71 -23.84 20.07 -6.90
C GLU A 71 -23.63 21.55 -7.21
N GLN A 72 -22.85 22.27 -6.39
CA GLN A 72 -22.57 23.70 -6.59
C GLN A 72 -21.71 23.98 -7.83
N ILE A 73 -20.71 23.13 -8.10
CA ILE A 73 -19.79 23.27 -9.24
C ILE A 73 -20.38 22.64 -10.53
N GLY A 74 -21.38 21.77 -10.40
CA GLY A 74 -22.00 21.04 -11.50
C GLY A 74 -21.10 19.97 -12.12
N LYS A 75 -20.09 19.47 -11.38
CA LYS A 75 -19.14 18.45 -11.84
C LYS A 75 -18.99 17.37 -10.77
N ASP A 76 -19.01 16.09 -11.17
CA ASP A 76 -18.75 14.99 -10.23
C ASP A 76 -17.28 15.01 -9.80
N LEU A 77 -17.04 15.31 -8.52
CA LEU A 77 -15.72 15.38 -7.90
C LEU A 77 -15.23 14.02 -7.38
N ARG A 78 -16.05 12.97 -7.48
CA ARG A 78 -15.63 11.62 -7.12
C ARG A 78 -14.60 11.13 -8.14
N MET A 79 -13.41 10.82 -7.66
CA MET A 79 -12.40 10.17 -8.50
C MET A 79 -12.92 8.77 -8.86
N ASN A 80 -13.09 8.47 -10.15
CA ASN A 80 -13.51 7.15 -10.63
C ASN A 80 -12.55 6.03 -10.15
N LEU A 81 -12.86 5.40 -9.02
CA LEU A 81 -12.04 4.40 -8.35
C LEU A 81 -12.02 3.03 -9.07
N LYS A 82 -12.81 2.86 -10.13
CA LYS A 82 -12.81 1.63 -10.92
C LYS A 82 -11.84 1.75 -12.09
N ARG A 83 -10.54 1.65 -11.82
CA ARG A 83 -9.61 1.20 -12.86
C ARG A 83 -10.06 -0.19 -13.29
N LYS A 84 -10.46 -0.36 -14.56
CA LYS A 84 -10.63 -1.69 -15.15
C LYS A 84 -9.33 -2.44 -14.89
N ARG A 85 -9.40 -3.52 -14.09
CA ARG A 85 -8.27 -4.42 -13.92
C ARG A 85 -8.02 -5.02 -15.31
N ASN A 86 -6.93 -4.65 -15.96
CA ASN A 86 -6.45 -5.34 -17.15
C ASN A 86 -6.03 -6.75 -16.71
N VAL A 87 -6.96 -7.69 -16.74
CA VAL A 87 -6.67 -9.10 -16.52
C VAL A 87 -5.84 -9.53 -17.71
N ASN A 88 -4.58 -9.90 -17.46
CA ASN A 88 -3.71 -10.42 -18.51
C ASN A 88 -4.37 -11.69 -19.08
N PRO A 89 -4.65 -11.77 -20.39
CA PRO A 89 -5.37 -12.89 -20.98
C PRO A 89 -4.63 -14.23 -20.87
N LYS A 90 -3.33 -14.22 -20.54
CA LYS A 90 -2.52 -15.43 -20.31
C LYS A 90 -2.64 -16.01 -18.90
N LEU A 91 -3.34 -15.34 -17.98
CA LEU A 91 -3.56 -15.86 -16.64
C LEU A 91 -4.78 -16.79 -16.62
N ILE A 92 -4.55 -18.06 -16.31
CA ILE A 92 -5.60 -19.06 -16.18
C ILE A 92 -6.30 -18.90 -14.83
N ASN A 93 -7.62 -18.85 -14.82
CA ASN A 93 -8.41 -18.75 -13.60
C ASN A 93 -8.43 -20.11 -12.88
N LEU A 94 -7.59 -20.28 -11.85
CA LEU A 94 -7.52 -21.52 -11.03
C LEU A 94 -8.87 -21.94 -10.41
N LYS A 95 -9.80 -21.00 -10.23
CA LYS A 95 -11.16 -21.27 -9.73
C LYS A 95 -12.09 -21.89 -10.77
N GLN A 96 -11.80 -21.71 -12.06
CA GLN A 96 -12.58 -22.29 -13.17
C GLN A 96 -12.04 -23.64 -13.63
N LEU A 97 -10.86 -24.04 -13.12
CA LEU A 97 -10.27 -25.34 -13.39
C LEU A 97 -10.95 -26.42 -12.53
N ASN A 98 -11.67 -27.32 -13.19
CA ASN A 98 -12.41 -28.41 -12.54
C ASN A 98 -11.54 -29.60 -12.12
N SER A 99 -10.26 -29.61 -12.50
CA SER A 99 -9.31 -30.70 -12.21
C SER A 99 -8.09 -30.18 -11.46
N THR A 100 -8.32 -29.63 -10.27
CA THR A 100 -7.21 -29.22 -9.38
C THR A 100 -6.70 -30.41 -8.55
N PRO A 101 -5.40 -30.44 -8.19
CA PRO A 101 -4.86 -31.46 -7.28
C PRO A 101 -5.65 -31.57 -5.97
N ARG A 102 -6.17 -30.45 -5.46
CA ARG A 102 -6.99 -30.41 -4.24
C ARG A 102 -8.35 -31.10 -4.41
N GLN A 103 -9.03 -30.92 -5.55
CA GLN A 103 -10.27 -31.66 -5.85
C GLN A 103 -10.02 -33.16 -6.03
N ARG A 104 -8.90 -33.53 -6.68
CA ARG A 104 -8.49 -34.95 -6.81
C ARG A 104 -8.17 -35.59 -5.48
N LEU A 105 -7.53 -34.85 -4.57
CA LEU A 105 -7.29 -35.30 -3.21
C LEU A 105 -8.60 -35.36 -2.41
N LYS A 106 -9.48 -34.37 -2.55
CA LYS A 106 -10.79 -34.36 -1.89
C LYS A 106 -11.65 -35.57 -2.29
N SER A 107 -11.67 -35.92 -3.58
CA SER A 107 -12.39 -37.11 -4.07
C SER A 107 -11.76 -38.42 -3.60
N LYS A 108 -10.42 -38.53 -3.61
CA LYS A 108 -9.71 -39.70 -3.10
C LYS A 108 -9.87 -39.89 -1.58
N LEU A 109 -9.84 -38.80 -0.83
CA LEU A 109 -9.98 -38.81 0.63
C LEU A 109 -11.44 -38.83 1.08
N LYS A 110 -12.41 -38.79 0.15
CA LYS A 110 -13.86 -38.70 0.41
C LYS A 110 -14.25 -37.60 1.40
N ILE A 111 -13.46 -36.53 1.47
CA ILE A 111 -13.72 -35.40 2.37
C ILE A 111 -14.85 -34.59 1.74
N LYS A 112 -15.99 -34.46 2.43
CA LYS A 112 -17.13 -33.66 1.96
C LYS A 112 -16.81 -32.16 1.94
#